data_AF-A0A969NGA6-F1
#
_entry.id   AF-A0A969NGA6-F1
#
_cell.length_a   1.000
_cell.length_b   1.000
_cell.length_c   1.000
_cell.angle_alpha   90.00
_cell.angle_beta   90.00
_cell.angle_gamma   90.00
#
_symmetry.space_group_name_H-M   'P 1'
#
loop_
_entity.id
_entity.type
_entity.pdbx_description
1 polymer ?
#
loop_
_entity_poly.entity_id
_entity_poly.type
_entity_poly.pdbx_seq_one_letter_code
_entity_poly.pdbx_strand_id
1 'polypeptide(L)' 'MQFNIIKQYFPKNHIIDLTPFGNGHINDTYKVVIDGMPKDYILQKINTQVFLNPDGIIQNHLKLKRYSISIDMILKLLK' A
#
# COMPACT_ATOMS: atom_id res chain seq x y z
N MET A 1 10.81 5.38 7.36
CA MET A 1 9.79 4.57 8.06
C MET A 1 10.47 3.85 9.22
N GLN A 2 9.82 3.69 10.37
CA GLN A 2 10.41 3.00 11.53
C GLN A 2 10.04 1.51 11.53
N PHE A 3 10.98 0.63 11.91
CA PHE A 3 10.79 -0.84 11.94
C PHE A 3 9.65 -1.30 12.89
N ASN A 4 9.38 -0.54 13.96
CA ASN A 4 8.30 -0.82 14.92
C ASN A 4 6.90 -0.82 14.26
N ILE A 5 6.66 0.02 13.26
CA ILE A 5 5.37 0.10 12.53
C ILE A 5 5.17 -1.20 11.73
N ILE A 6 6.22 -1.71 11.08
CA ILE A 6 6.13 -2.91 10.24
C ILE A 6 5.79 -4.15 11.06
N LYS A 7 6.32 -4.24 12.29
CA LYS A 7 5.98 -5.32 13.22
C LYS A 7 4.49 -5.35 13.60
N GLN A 8 3.75 -4.26 13.45
CA GLN A 8 2.30 -4.27 13.67
C GLN A 8 1.56 -5.03 12.55
N TYR A 9 2.09 -5.00 11.33
CA TYR A 9 1.50 -5.67 10.16
C TYR A 9 2.04 -7.10 9.99
N PHE A 10 3.27 -7.36 10.42
CA PHE A 10 3.94 -8.66 10.31
C PHE A 10 4.53 -9.12 11.66
N PRO A 11 3.69 -9.34 12.70
CA PRO A 11 4.16 -9.51 14.08
C PRO A 11 4.96 -10.79 14.34
N LYS A 12 4.76 -11.83 13.52
CA LYS A 12 5.42 -13.13 13.67
C LYS A 12 6.53 -13.37 12.66
N ASN A 13 6.79 -12.41 11.78
CA ASN A 13 7.72 -12.58 10.68
C ASN A 13 9.05 -11.90 10.97
N HIS A 14 10.10 -12.49 10.43
CA HIS A 14 11.41 -11.89 10.41
C HIS A 14 11.53 -10.96 9.19
N ILE A 15 11.64 -9.66 9.44
CA ILE A 15 11.84 -8.65 8.39
C ILE A 15 13.32 -8.64 8.02
N ILE A 16 13.64 -8.99 6.78
CA ILE A 16 15.01 -9.03 6.25
C ILE A 16 15.47 -7.63 5.86
N ASP A 17 14.60 -6.88 5.17
CA ASP A 17 14.96 -5.56 4.65
C ASP A 17 13.78 -4.60 4.65
N LEU A 18 14.10 -3.32 4.82
CA LEU A 18 13.20 -2.19 4.69
C LEU A 18 13.91 -1.04 3.99
N THR A 19 13.67 -0.87 2.71
CA THR A 19 14.35 0.13 1.88
C THR A 19 13.36 1.07 1.19
N PRO A 20 13.69 2.36 1.02
CA PRO A 20 12.92 3.24 0.14
C PRO A 20 12.80 2.63 -1.26
N PHE A 21 11.64 2.78 -1.89
CA PHE A 21 11.36 2.13 -3.16
C PHE A 21 10.64 3.04 -4.15
N GLY A 22 11.18 3.10 -5.37
CA GLY A 22 10.66 3.90 -6.47
C GLY A 22 10.98 5.40 -6.35
N ASN A 23 10.49 6.16 -7.33
CA ASN A 23 10.69 7.62 -7.46
C ASN A 23 9.39 8.39 -7.16
N GLY A 24 8.52 7.86 -6.30
CA GLY A 24 7.23 8.48 -6.01
C GLY A 24 7.39 9.82 -5.29
N HIS A 25 6.64 10.85 -5.75
CA HIS A 25 6.69 12.20 -5.18
C HIS A 25 5.58 12.49 -4.17
N ILE A 26 4.58 11.62 -4.04
CA ILE A 26 3.39 11.87 -3.22
C ILE A 26 3.48 11.10 -1.89
N ASN A 27 3.44 9.76 -1.96
CA ASN A 27 3.52 8.88 -0.79
C ASN A 27 4.95 8.40 -0.57
N ASP A 28 5.39 8.30 0.68
CA ASP A 28 6.66 7.63 0.98
C ASP A 28 6.47 6.13 0.76
N THR A 29 7.25 5.56 -0.15
CA THR A 29 7.12 4.16 -0.56
C THR A 29 8.35 3.36 -0.15
N TYR A 30 8.11 2.18 0.40
CA TYR A 30 9.15 1.29 0.89
C TYR A 30 8.91 -0.13 0.38
N LYS A 31 9.99 -0.84 0.09
CA LYS A 31 9.99 -2.28 -0.16
C LYS A 31 10.31 -2.99 1.14
N VAL A 32 9.54 -4.03 1.45
CA VAL A 32 9.72 -4.87 2.63
C VAL A 32 10.02 -6.28 2.17
N VAL A 33 11.20 -6.79 2.55
CA VAL A 33 11.60 -8.16 2.30
C VAL A 33 11.39 -8.95 3.58
N ILE A 34 10.67 -10.07 3.49
CA ILE A 34 10.28 -10.88 4.64
C ILE A 34 10.83 -12.28 4.45
N ASP A 35 11.43 -12.82 5.50
CA ASP A 35 12.02 -14.16 5.49
C ASP A 35 10.96 -15.23 5.24
N GLY A 36 11.31 -16.19 4.39
CA GLY A 36 10.44 -17.29 3.97
C GLY A 36 9.23 -16.91 3.10
N MET A 37 9.07 -15.64 2.69
CA MET A 37 7.99 -15.23 1.79
C MET A 37 8.44 -15.17 0.33
N PRO A 38 7.67 -15.73 -0.63
CA PRO A 38 8.05 -15.80 -2.04
C PRO A 38 7.95 -14.45 -2.77
N LYS A 39 7.39 -13.42 -2.13
CA LYS A 39 7.19 -12.09 -2.72
C LYS A 39 7.48 -11.01 -1.70
N ASP A 40 8.12 -9.94 -2.18
CA ASP A 40 8.31 -8.69 -1.45
C ASP A 40 6.97 -7.93 -1.33
N TYR A 41 6.88 -7.07 -0.31
CA TYR A 41 5.73 -6.20 -0.07
C TYR A 41 6.08 -4.75 -0.34
N ILE A 42 5.09 -3.98 -0.79
CA ILE A 42 5.17 -2.52 -0.86
C ILE A 42 4.41 -1.95 0.32
N LEU A 43 5.11 -1.16 1.13
CA LEU A 43 4.54 -0.39 2.24
C LEU A 43 4.54 1.09 1.85
N GLN A 44 3.37 1.73 1.92
CA GLN A 44 3.24 3.16 1.64
C GLN A 44 2.74 3.93 2.85
N LYS A 45 3.44 5.00 3.20
CA LYS A 45 2.93 6.02 4.10
C LYS A 45 2.14 7.02 3.27
N ILE A 46 0.84 7.10 3.51
CA ILE A 46 -0.01 8.10 2.85
C ILE A 46 0.42 9.49 3.29
N ASN A 47 0.65 10.37 2.33
CA ASN A 47 0.90 11.78 2.61
C ASN A 47 -0.41 12.49 2.94
N THR A 48 -0.63 12.75 4.24
CA THR A 48 -1.85 13.37 4.75
C THR A 48 -1.96 14.87 4.49
N GLN A 49 -0.91 15.51 3.99
CA GLN A 49 -0.96 16.91 3.53
C GLN A 49 -1.57 17.00 2.12
N VAL A 50 -1.33 15.98 1.28
CA VAL A 50 -1.92 15.88 -0.07
C VAL A 50 -3.30 15.20 0.01
N PHE A 51 -3.40 14.08 0.73
CA PHE A 51 -4.65 13.35 0.92
C PHE A 51 -5.22 13.63 2.31
N LEU A 52 -6.06 14.66 2.40
CA LEU A 52 -6.69 15.10 3.65
C LEU A 52 -7.64 14.06 4.26
N ASN A 53 -8.14 13.11 3.46
CA ASN A 53 -8.96 12.00 3.90
C ASN A 53 -8.35 10.64 3.47
N PRO A 54 -7.37 10.11 4.22
CA PRO A 54 -6.73 8.83 3.92
C PRO A 54 -7.72 7.65 3.90
N ASP A 55 -8.71 7.65 4.79
CA ASP A 55 -9.71 6.58 4.87
C ASP A 55 -10.54 6.49 3.59
N GLY A 56 -10.94 7.64 3.03
CA GLY A 56 -11.64 7.71 1.75
C GLY A 56 -10.81 7.12 0.59
N ILE A 57 -9.50 7.39 0.56
CA ILE A 57 -8.58 6.83 -0.43
C ILE A 57 -8.48 5.30 -0.30
N ILE A 58 -8.31 4.80 0.92
CA ILE A 58 -8.22 3.35 1.18
C ILE A 58 -9.54 2.66 0.79
N GLN A 59 -10.69 3.22 1.17
CA GLN A 59 -11.99 2.68 0.80
C GLN A 59 -12.19 2.66 -0.72
N ASN A 60 -11.80 3.72 -1.43
CA ASN A 60 -11.88 3.76 -2.89
C ASN A 60 -10.96 2.70 -3.52
N HIS A 61 -9.73 2.57 -3.03
CA HIS A 61 -8.80 1.56 -3.51
C HIS A 61 -9.33 0.13 -3.29
N LEU A 62 -9.90 -0.16 -2.12
CA LEU A 62 -10.52 -1.47 -1.84
C LEU A 62 -11.75 -1.74 -2.70
N LYS A 63 -12.59 -0.72 -2.94
CA LYS A 63 -13.71 -0.81 -3.90
C LYS A 63 -13.17 -1.16 -5.29
N LEU A 64 -12.23 -0.38 -5.82
CA LEU A 64 -11.63 -0.63 -7.14
C LEU A 64 -11.00 -2.01 -7.23
N LYS A 65 -10.30 -2.48 -6.20
CA LYS A 65 -9.72 -3.83 -6.16
C LYS A 65 -10.80 -4.92 -6.21
N ARG A 66 -11.90 -4.75 -5.49
CA ARG A 66 -13.06 -5.65 -5.54
C ARG A 66 -13.67 -5.69 -6.95
N TYR A 67 -13.69 -4.56 -7.64
CA TYR A 67 -14.19 -4.46 -9.00
C TYR A 67 -13.14 -4.74 -10.08
N SER A 68 -11.85 -4.86 -9.75
CA SER A 68 -10.80 -5.18 -10.75
C SER A 68 -10.84 -6.64 -11.22
N ILE A 69 -11.74 -7.47 -10.67
CA ILE A 69 -12.17 -8.75 -11.27
C ILE A 69 -13.23 -8.51 -12.38
N SER A 70 -13.85 -7.33 -12.43
CA SER A 70 -14.89 -6.93 -13.36
C SER A 70 -14.60 -5.50 -13.88
N ILE A 71 -13.65 -5.41 -14.81
CA ILE A 71 -13.22 -4.18 -15.52
C ILE A 71 -14.40 -3.30 -16.00
N ASP A 72 -15.60 -3.87 -16.13
CA ASP A 72 -16.84 -3.18 -16.50
C ASP A 72 -17.28 -2.04 -15.57
N MET A 73 -16.88 -2.01 -14.29
CA MET A 73 -17.44 -1.00 -13.36
C MET A 73 -16.83 0.40 -13.50
N ILE A 74 -15.56 0.52 -13.89
CA ILE A 74 -14.91 1.82 -14.09
C ILE A 74 -15.54 2.58 -15.27
N LEU A 75 -15.99 1.86 -16.30
CA LEU A 75 -16.67 2.46 -17.46
C LEU A 75 -18.07 3.01 -17.11
N LYS A 76 -18.71 2.53 -16.04
CA LYS A 76 -20.06 2.96 -15.64
C LYS A 76 -20.10 4.28 -14.86
N LEU A 77 -18.98 4.73 -14.29
CA LEU A 77 -18.89 5.99 -13.53
C LEU A 77 -18.37 7.17 -14.36
N LEU A 78 -18.03 6.93 -15.64
CA LEU A 78 -17.61 7.96 -16.59
C LEU A 78 -18.68 8.27 -17.65
N LYS A 79 -19.95 7.89 -17.39
CA LYS A 79 -21.12 8.30 -18.15
C LYS A 79 -22.11 9.03 -17.25
#